data_AF-A0A969E3K3-F1
#
_entry.id   AF-A0A969E3K3-F1
#
_cell.length_a   1.000
_cell.length_b   1.000
_cell.length_c   1.000
_cell.angle_alpha   90.00
_cell.angle_beta   90.00
_cell.angle_gamma   90.00
#
_symmetry.space_group_name_H-M   'P 1'
#
loop_
_entity.id
_entity.type
_entity.pdbx_description
1 polymer ?
#
loop_
_entity_poly.entity_id
_entity_poly.type
_entity_poly.pdbx_seq_one_letter_code
_entity_poly.pdbx_strand_id
1 'polypeptide(L)' 'MRDSLRITIINDELITILTWKQAMQLVHDIDVKDVLNVALTIELEGKLWTNDKKLKDGLKSKGFNDFFEP' A
#
# COMPACT_ATOMS: atom_id res chain seq x y z
N MET A 1 -25.29 11.23 14.38
CA MET A 1 -24.92 11.49 12.97
C MET A 1 -24.33 10.20 12.43
N ARG A 2 -24.81 9.70 11.29
CA ARG A 2 -24.25 8.50 10.68
C ARG A 2 -23.05 8.98 9.87
N ASP A 3 -21.83 8.71 10.33
CA ASP A 3 -20.63 9.00 9.55
C ASP A 3 -20.83 8.39 8.16
N SER A 4 -20.85 9.26 7.16
CA SER A 4 -21.15 8.87 5.79
C SER A 4 -19.92 8.13 5.27
N LEU A 5 -20.07 6.86 4.89
CA LEU A 5 -19.02 6.10 4.23
C LEU A 5 -18.56 6.89 2.99
N ARG A 6 -17.32 7.39 3.01
CA ARG A 6 -16.70 8.08 1.88
C ARG A 6 -15.69 7.13 1.25
N ILE A 7 -15.92 6.81 -0.01
CA ILE A 7 -15.02 6.01 -0.84
C ILE A 7 -14.53 6.90 -1.97
N THR A 8 -13.21 6.99 -2.12
CA THR A 8 -12.56 7.63 -3.26
C THR A 8 -11.94 6.54 -4.11
N ILE A 9 -12.27 6.51 -5.40
CA ILE A 9 -11.67 5.59 -6.38
C ILE A 9 -10.59 6.37 -7.13
N ILE A 10 -9.40 5.80 -7.24
CA ILE A 10 -8.23 6.42 -7.85
C ILE A 10 -7.82 5.55 -9.05
N ASN A 11 -7.58 6.18 -10.20
CA ASN A 11 -7.00 5.51 -11.37
C ASN A 11 -5.51 5.24 -11.11
N ASP A 12 -5.06 4.02 -11.33
CA ASP A 12 -3.68 3.60 -11.11
C ASP A 12 -2.68 4.31 -12.05
N GLU A 13 -3.13 4.83 -13.20
CA GLU A 13 -2.33 5.68 -14.08
C GLU A 13 -1.86 6.99 -13.41
N LEU A 14 -2.48 7.39 -12.30
CA LEU A 14 -2.07 8.55 -11.51
C LEU A 14 -0.86 8.26 -10.60
N ILE A 15 -0.52 6.99 -10.39
CA ILE A 15 0.63 6.60 -9.59
C ILE A 15 1.90 6.85 -10.40
N THR A 16 2.86 7.56 -9.81
CA THR A 16 4.09 7.86 -10.52
C THR A 16 4.91 6.58 -10.76
N ILE A 17 5.66 6.56 -11.86
CA ILE A 17 6.52 5.42 -12.18
C ILE A 17 7.60 5.18 -11.11
N LEU A 18 7.99 6.22 -10.38
CA LEU A 18 8.95 6.11 -9.28
C LEU A 18 8.33 5.33 -8.11
N THR A 19 7.14 5.74 -7.68
CA THR A 19 6.38 5.05 -6.64
C THR A 19 6.09 3.60 -7.01
N TRP A 20 5.70 3.36 -8.27
CA TRP A 20 5.44 2.00 -8.76
C TRP A 20 6.68 1.10 -8.69
N LYS A 21 7.85 1.63 -9.09
CA LYS A 21 9.14 0.91 -8.97
C LYS A 21 9.51 0.63 -7.52
N GLN A 22 9.34 1.61 -6.63
CA GLN A 22 9.61 1.44 -5.20
C GLN A 22 8.71 0.35 -4.60
N ALA A 23 7.41 0.39 -4.89
CA ALA A 23 6.47 -0.64 -4.45
C ALA A 23 6.84 -2.02 -4.99
N MET A 24 7.20 -2.13 -6.28
CA MET A 24 7.64 -3.39 -6.88
C MET A 24 8.88 -3.95 -6.17
N GLN A 25 9.87 -3.12 -5.86
CA GLN A 25 11.06 -3.53 -5.10
C GLN A 25 10.69 -4.06 -3.71
N LEU A 26 9.69 -3.47 -3.06
CA LEU A 26 9.21 -3.93 -1.77
C LEU A 26 8.50 -5.29 -1.86
N VAL A 27 7.64 -5.51 -2.87
CA VAL A 27 6.71 -6.66 -2.86
C VAL A 27 7.12 -7.85 -3.72
N HIS A 28 8.08 -7.71 -4.64
CA HIS A 28 8.35 -8.72 -5.68
C HIS A 28 8.65 -10.15 -5.18
N ASP A 29 9.25 -10.29 -4.00
CA ASP A 29 9.61 -11.53 -3.31
C ASP A 29 8.64 -11.90 -2.17
N ILE A 30 7.60 -11.07 -1.92
CA ILE A 30 6.58 -11.27 -0.89
C ILE A 30 5.26 -11.72 -1.56
N ASP A 31 4.65 -10.81 -2.32
CA ASP A 31 3.49 -11.00 -3.18
C ASP A 31 3.38 -9.85 -4.20
N VAL A 32 3.68 -10.13 -5.46
CA VAL A 32 3.64 -9.14 -6.56
C VAL A 32 2.24 -8.52 -6.73
N LYS A 33 1.16 -9.23 -6.33
CA LYS A 33 -0.21 -8.74 -6.50
C LYS A 33 -0.52 -7.51 -5.63
N ASP A 34 0.25 -7.28 -4.58
CA ASP A 34 0.07 -6.14 -3.67
C ASP A 34 0.74 -4.85 -4.14
N VAL A 35 1.39 -4.86 -5.31
CA VAL A 35 2.14 -3.70 -5.81
C VAL A 35 1.29 -2.43 -5.88
N LEU A 36 0.04 -2.51 -6.35
CA LEU A 36 -0.83 -1.33 -6.47
C LEU A 36 -1.23 -0.76 -5.10
N ASN A 37 -1.51 -1.63 -4.12
CA ASN A 37 -1.88 -1.19 -2.77
C ASN A 37 -0.70 -0.51 -2.06
N VAL A 38 0.51 -1.07 -2.19
CA VAL A 38 1.73 -0.47 -1.62
C VAL A 38 2.11 0.81 -2.36
N ALA A 39 2.02 0.82 -3.70
CA ALA A 39 2.31 2.00 -4.50
C ALA A 39 1.35 3.15 -4.16
N LEU A 40 0.05 2.88 -4.10
CA LEU A 40 -0.93 3.89 -3.72
C LEU A 40 -0.69 4.43 -2.30
N THR A 41 -0.29 3.56 -1.37
CA THR A 41 0.04 3.98 0.00
C THR A 41 1.21 4.96 0.01
N ILE A 42 2.28 4.68 -0.75
CA ILE A 42 3.45 5.55 -0.86
C ILE A 42 3.07 6.87 -1.56
N GLU A 43 2.32 6.80 -2.67
CA GLU A 43 1.93 7.97 -3.48
C GLU A 43 1.10 8.98 -2.67
N LEU A 44 0.25 8.48 -1.77
CA LEU A 44 -0.61 9.30 -0.94
C LEU A 44 0.01 9.66 0.42
N GLU A 45 1.24 9.22 0.72
CA GLU A 45 1.84 9.28 2.06
C GLU A 45 0.88 8.72 3.14
N GLY A 46 0.16 7.66 2.77
CA GLY A 46 -0.92 7.08 3.55
C GLY A 46 -0.47 5.95 4.47
N LYS A 47 -1.45 5.23 5.02
CA LYS A 47 -1.23 4.01 5.79
C LYS A 47 -1.86 2.82 5.09
N LEU A 48 -1.09 1.75 4.92
CA LEU A 48 -1.55 0.51 4.32
C LEU A 48 -2.49 -0.20 5.30
N TRP A 49 -3.73 -0.41 4.85
CA TRP A 49 -4.70 -1.21 5.58
C TRP A 49 -4.79 -2.60 4.96
N THR A 50 -4.38 -3.61 5.73
CA THR A 50 -4.41 -5.01 5.32
C THR A 50 -4.44 -5.92 6.54
N ASN A 51 -5.03 -7.11 6.40
CA ASN A 51 -4.93 -8.19 7.38
C ASN A 51 -3.95 -9.29 6.93
N ASP A 52 -3.28 -9.13 5.78
CA ASP A 52 -2.29 -10.09 5.32
C ASP A 52 -1.02 -10.02 6.19
N LYS A 53 -0.85 -11.03 7.05
CA LYS A 53 0.31 -11.12 7.95
C LYS A 53 1.63 -11.32 7.19
N LYS A 54 1.63 -12.10 6.10
CA LYS A 54 2.84 -12.37 5.32
C LYS A 54 3.33 -11.08 4.67
N LEU A 55 2.41 -10.30 4.12
CA LEU A 55 2.71 -8.99 3.54
C LEU A 55 3.25 -8.03 4.61
N LYS A 56 2.55 -7.89 5.76
CA LYS A 56 3.00 -7.01 6.86
C LYS A 56 4.41 -7.35 7.32
N ASP A 57 4.66 -8.62 7.63
CA ASP A 57 5.96 -9.06 8.18
C ASP A 57 7.07 -8.89 7.13
N GLY A 58 6.79 -9.18 5.85
CA GLY A 58 7.73 -8.97 4.76
C GLY A 58 8.06 -7.49 4.54
N LEU A 59 7.06 -6.62 4.49
CA LEU A 59 7.25 -5.16 4.33
C LEU A 59 8.01 -4.54 5.51
N LYS A 60 7.68 -4.93 6.76
CA LYS A 60 8.41 -4.48 7.96
C LYS A 60 9.88 -4.85 7.92
N SER A 61 10.21 -6.07 7.46
CA SER A 61 11.60 -6.52 7.32
C SER A 61 12.40 -5.67 6.32
N LYS A 62 11.72 -4.99 5.39
CA LYS A 62 12.28 -4.07 4.40
C LYS A 62 12.22 -2.60 4.81
N GLY A 63 11.82 -2.30 6.04
CA GLY A 63 11.76 -0.95 6.59
C GLY A 63 10.48 -0.17 6.28
N PHE A 64 9.50 -0.79 5.62
CA PHE A 64 8.17 -0.18 5.42
C PHE A 64 7.33 -0.37 6.69
N ASN A 65 6.90 0.72 7.32
CA ASN A 65 6.21 0.70 8.62
C ASN A 65 4.87 1.46 8.63
N ASP A 66 4.39 1.92 7.48
CA ASP A 66 3.19 2.74 7.36
C ASP A 66 1.93 1.87 7.31
N PHE A 67 1.53 1.33 8.47
CA PHE A 67 0.34 0.49 8.61
C PHE A 67 -0.76 1.21 9.39
N PHE A 68 -2.00 0.99 8.97
CA PHE A 68 -3.17 1.34 9.76
C PHE A 68 -3.54 0.16 10.65
N GLU A 69 -3.61 0.41 11.96
CA GLU A 69 -4.11 -0.54 12.95
C GLU A 69 -5.31 0.14 13.66
N PRO A 70 -6.52 -0.46 13.61
CA PRO A 70 -7.74 0.09 14.20
C PRO A 70 -7.79 -0.01 15.73
#